data_AF-A0A2T2TE95-F1
#
_entry.id   AF-A0A2T2TE95-F1
#
_cell.length_a   1.000
_cell.length_b   1.000
_cell.length_c   1.000
_cell.angle_alpha   90.00
_cell.angle_beta   90.00
_cell.angle_gamma   90.00
#
_symmetry.space_group_name_H-M   'P 1'
#
loop_
_entity.id
_entity.type
_entity.pdbx_description
1 polymer ?
#
loop_
_entity_poly.entity_id
_entity_poly.type
_entity_poly.pdbx_seq_one_letter_code
_entity_poly.pdbx_strand_id
1 'polypeptide(L)'
;MLPRLGSSPSPVSSNSTLAMSRYRNMVDWITEHRVVALDVVRMYLGVGLFVRGVLFAYQSQGVEVLVDLSKFSLASAALAHYVTFAHLLGGLMLAVGLLTRLAALLQIPILAGAVFLVHLPQGLLAADQSLEFAALVLFLLVVVFVFGPGEWSADQYVFEREPQLREEDLDKWWRDDDFEQEAEREPIADPAGDGGVGVASATPTSVKDTFAEKVDSAPCACGNDLTHPRVTAEPQYGWSAGFFFMLGVSAPVEEVVFYCEECGMVMNRTTDPEILQQYRWHTS
;
A
#
# COMPACT_ATOMS: atom_id res chain seq x y z
N MET A 1 -34.05 63.60 28.48
CA MET A 1 -33.93 63.51 27.00
C MET A 1 -32.51 63.88 26.61
N LEU A 2 -31.67 62.91 26.26
CA LEU A 2 -30.40 63.13 25.57
C LEU A 2 -30.28 62.08 24.44
N PRO A 3 -29.89 62.47 23.22
CA PRO A 3 -29.93 61.61 22.06
C PRO A 3 -28.68 60.72 21.98
N ARG A 4 -28.86 59.48 21.52
CA ARG A 4 -27.77 58.56 21.19
C ARG A 4 -27.09 59.02 19.90
N LEU A 5 -25.79 59.27 19.98
CA LEU A 5 -24.91 59.45 18.81
C LEU A 5 -24.75 58.09 18.10
N GLY A 6 -25.31 57.99 16.89
CA GLY A 6 -25.03 56.89 15.98
C GLY A 6 -23.71 57.13 15.25
N SER A 7 -22.73 56.26 15.47
CA SER A 7 -21.52 56.18 14.65
C SER A 7 -21.86 55.48 13.33
N SER A 8 -21.78 56.20 12.21
CA SER A 8 -21.85 55.62 10.87
C SER A 8 -20.55 54.85 10.57
N PRO A 9 -20.61 53.61 10.05
CA PRO A 9 -19.42 52.90 9.59
C PRO A 9 -18.83 53.61 8.36
N SER A 10 -17.51 53.77 8.34
CA SER A 10 -16.76 54.38 7.25
C SER A 10 -16.80 53.52 5.98
N PRO A 11 -16.80 54.13 4.78
CA PRO A 11 -16.82 53.40 3.52
C PRO A 11 -15.47 52.71 3.29
N VAL A 12 -15.46 51.38 3.33
CA VAL A 12 -14.32 50.57 2.87
C VAL A 12 -14.12 50.85 1.37
N SER A 13 -12.92 51.29 0.98
CA SER A 13 -12.62 51.66 -0.40
C SER A 13 -12.84 50.46 -1.35
N SER A 14 -13.53 50.67 -2.47
CA SER A 14 -13.85 49.62 -3.46
C SER A 14 -12.61 48.94 -4.07
N ASN A 15 -11.45 49.62 -4.04
CA ASN A 15 -10.19 49.06 -4.50
C ASN A 15 -9.68 47.95 -3.55
N SER A 16 -9.97 48.06 -2.24
CA SER A 16 -9.57 47.08 -1.23
C SER A 16 -10.38 45.78 -1.35
N THR A 17 -11.65 45.85 -1.74
CA THR A 17 -12.51 44.67 -1.91
C THR A 17 -12.16 43.88 -3.18
N LEU A 18 -11.79 44.58 -4.26
CA LEU A 18 -11.40 43.97 -5.54
C LEU A 18 -10.04 43.27 -5.45
N ALA A 19 -9.06 43.85 -4.74
CA ALA A 19 -7.78 43.21 -4.47
C ALA A 19 -7.92 41.96 -3.57
N MET A 20 -8.74 42.05 -2.51
CA MET A 20 -9.04 40.91 -1.63
C MET A 20 -9.77 39.77 -2.34
N SER A 21 -10.69 40.08 -3.27
CA SER A 21 -11.37 39.07 -4.10
C SER A 21 -10.42 38.38 -5.06
N ARG A 22 -9.53 39.11 -5.73
CA ARG A 22 -8.52 38.51 -6.62
C ARG A 22 -7.53 37.63 -5.89
N TYR A 23 -7.08 38.04 -4.69
CA TYR A 23 -6.22 37.22 -3.85
C TYR A 23 -6.90 35.90 -3.44
N ARG A 24 -8.14 35.96 -2.95
CA ARG A 24 -8.90 34.74 -2.59
C ARG A 24 -9.09 33.81 -3.78
N ASN A 25 -9.56 34.33 -4.91
CA ASN A 25 -9.74 33.52 -6.12
C ASN A 25 -8.43 32.85 -6.58
N MET A 26 -7.29 33.52 -6.43
CA MET A 26 -5.98 32.94 -6.78
C MET A 26 -5.54 31.86 -5.79
N VAL A 27 -5.76 32.07 -4.48
CA VAL A 27 -5.46 31.06 -3.44
C VAL A 27 -6.37 29.85 -3.60
N ASP A 28 -7.66 30.06 -3.86
CA ASP A 28 -8.63 29.00 -4.07
C ASP A 28 -8.24 28.17 -5.31
N TRP A 29 -7.87 28.83 -6.41
CA TRP A 29 -7.37 28.16 -7.62
C TRP A 29 -6.09 27.35 -7.38
N ILE A 30 -5.12 27.88 -6.63
CA ILE A 30 -3.88 27.15 -6.27
C ILE A 30 -4.20 25.94 -5.40
N THR A 31 -5.12 26.10 -4.46
CA THR A 31 -5.52 25.03 -3.54
C THR A 31 -6.18 23.89 -4.29
N GLU A 32 -7.04 24.22 -5.26
CA GLU A 32 -7.69 23.27 -6.15
C GLU A 32 -6.70 22.54 -7.09
N HIS A 33 -5.67 23.25 -7.59
CA HIS A 33 -4.70 22.67 -8.54
C HIS A 33 -3.42 22.13 -7.86
N ARG A 34 -3.40 22.04 -6.52
CA ARG A 34 -2.20 21.65 -5.77
C ARG A 34 -1.65 20.28 -6.21
N VAL A 35 -2.54 19.33 -6.48
CA VAL A 35 -2.15 17.97 -6.88
C VAL A 35 -1.53 17.98 -8.28
N VAL A 36 -2.18 18.66 -9.23
CA VAL A 36 -1.66 18.83 -10.60
C VAL A 36 -0.29 19.52 -10.59
N ALA A 37 -0.11 20.55 -9.74
CA ALA A 37 1.17 21.23 -9.60
C ALA A 37 2.27 20.28 -9.09
N LEU A 38 1.97 19.42 -8.12
CA LEU A 38 2.91 18.40 -7.64
C LEU A 38 3.25 17.38 -8.74
N ASP A 39 2.28 16.94 -9.52
CA ASP A 39 2.49 16.00 -10.64
C ASP A 39 3.37 16.60 -11.74
N VAL A 40 3.17 17.88 -12.08
CA VAL A 40 4.02 18.60 -13.05
C VAL A 40 5.45 18.74 -12.54
N VAL A 41 5.62 19.12 -11.27
CA VAL A 41 6.94 19.21 -10.63
C VAL A 41 7.62 17.85 -10.62
N ARG A 42 6.90 16.79 -10.24
CA ARG A 42 7.38 15.41 -10.23
C ARG A 42 7.85 14.97 -11.62
N MET A 43 7.05 15.22 -12.65
CA MET A 43 7.38 14.86 -14.03
C MET A 43 8.63 15.61 -14.51
N TYR A 44 8.72 16.91 -14.23
CA TYR A 44 9.89 17.72 -14.56
C TYR A 44 11.16 17.20 -13.88
N LEU A 45 11.10 16.91 -12.57
CA LEU A 45 12.23 16.35 -11.82
C LEU A 45 12.63 14.98 -12.37
N GLY A 46 11.67 14.09 -12.61
CA GLY A 46 11.91 12.74 -13.12
C GLY A 46 12.62 12.76 -14.48
N VAL A 47 12.14 13.60 -15.41
CA VAL A 47 12.78 13.80 -16.73
C VAL A 47 14.18 14.39 -16.57
N GLY A 48 14.34 15.42 -15.73
CA GLY A 48 15.64 16.05 -15.49
C GLY A 48 16.69 15.08 -14.92
N LEU A 49 16.28 14.22 -13.98
CA LEU A 49 17.15 13.21 -13.38
C LEU A 49 17.46 12.06 -14.35
N PHE A 50 16.48 11.66 -15.18
CA PHE A 50 16.72 10.71 -16.26
C PHE A 50 17.77 11.22 -17.25
N VAL A 51 17.62 12.47 -17.71
CA VAL A 51 18.62 13.12 -18.60
C VAL A 51 19.99 13.18 -17.94
N ARG A 52 20.07 13.50 -16.63
CA ARG A 52 21.32 13.45 -15.87
C ARG A 52 21.94 12.05 -15.86
N GLY A 53 21.13 11.01 -15.67
CA GLY A 53 21.56 9.62 -15.76
C GLY A 53 22.13 9.27 -17.13
N VAL A 54 21.47 9.69 -18.21
CA VAL A 54 21.94 9.50 -19.59
C VAL A 54 23.29 10.21 -19.81
N LEU A 55 23.43 11.45 -19.35
CA LEU A 55 24.68 12.20 -19.46
C LEU A 55 25.82 11.52 -18.67
N PHE A 56 25.56 11.03 -17.46
CA PHE A 56 26.54 10.28 -16.69
C PHE A 56 26.95 8.98 -17.39
N ALA A 57 25.99 8.25 -17.98
CA ALA A 57 26.26 7.04 -18.73
C ALA A 57 27.19 7.30 -19.93
N TYR A 58 27.03 8.41 -20.64
CA TYR A 58 27.93 8.78 -21.74
C TYR A 58 29.31 9.22 -21.23
N GLN A 59 29.36 9.97 -20.12
CA GLN A 59 30.62 10.43 -19.54
C GLN A 59 31.46 9.26 -18.99
N SER A 60 30.84 8.28 -18.34
CA SER A 60 31.54 7.12 -17.74
C SER A 60 32.20 6.23 -18.79
N GLN A 61 31.62 6.13 -19.99
CA GLN A 61 32.18 5.38 -21.13
C GLN A 61 33.45 6.05 -21.71
N GLY A 62 33.62 7.36 -21.53
CA GLY A 62 34.79 8.10 -22.05
C GLY A 62 36.02 8.13 -21.13
N VAL A 63 35.84 7.83 -19.84
CA VAL A 63 36.92 7.90 -18.82
C VAL A 63 37.69 6.58 -18.70
N GLU A 64 37.12 5.46 -19.16
CA GLU A 64 37.75 4.13 -19.12
C GLU A 64 38.96 4.01 -20.07
N VAL A 65 39.07 4.87 -21.08
CA VAL A 65 40.15 4.85 -22.09
C VAL A 65 41.39 5.66 -21.66
N LEU A 66 41.32 6.49 -20.62
CA LEU A 66 42.40 7.40 -20.22
C LEU A 66 42.88 7.29 -18.76
N VAL A 67 42.23 6.50 -17.88
CA VAL A 67 42.56 6.47 -16.45
C VAL A 67 43.30 5.21 -16.04
N ASP A 68 44.48 5.44 -15.48
CA ASP A 68 45.38 4.47 -14.85
C ASP A 68 44.63 3.54 -13.87
N LEU A 69 44.49 2.26 -14.23
CA LEU A 69 43.77 1.21 -13.48
C LEU A 69 44.27 1.03 -12.04
N SER A 70 45.46 1.58 -11.72
CA SER A 70 46.09 1.55 -10.40
C SER A 70 45.41 2.43 -9.35
N LYS A 71 44.59 3.43 -9.74
CA LYS A 71 43.83 4.30 -8.82
C LYS A 71 42.32 4.04 -8.81
N PHE A 72 41.82 3.24 -9.75
CA PHE A 72 40.40 2.94 -9.87
C PHE A 72 40.04 1.77 -8.94
N SER A 73 39.55 2.08 -7.74
CA SER A 73 39.03 1.05 -6.84
C SER A 73 37.74 0.46 -7.41
N LEU A 74 37.52 -0.85 -7.23
CA LEU A 74 36.23 -1.48 -7.54
C LEU A 74 35.05 -0.72 -6.91
N ALA A 75 35.27 -0.10 -5.75
CA ALA A 75 34.27 0.70 -5.05
C ALA A 75 33.85 1.97 -5.85
N SER A 76 34.79 2.68 -6.48
CA SER A 76 34.45 3.88 -7.26
C SER A 76 33.73 3.52 -8.56
N ALA A 77 34.11 2.41 -9.19
CA ALA A 77 33.40 1.87 -10.35
C ALA A 77 31.96 1.49 -9.99
N ALA A 78 31.77 0.74 -8.90
CA ALA A 78 30.45 0.33 -8.42
C ALA A 78 29.57 1.53 -8.08
N LEU A 79 30.11 2.55 -7.42
CA LEU A 79 29.37 3.76 -7.06
C LEU A 79 28.94 4.55 -8.31
N ALA A 80 29.81 4.69 -9.31
CA ALA A 80 29.46 5.38 -10.56
C ALA A 80 28.33 4.68 -11.32
N HIS A 81 28.37 3.35 -11.39
CA HIS A 81 27.29 2.56 -12.00
C HIS A 81 26.01 2.69 -11.20
N TYR A 82 26.07 2.56 -9.87
CA TYR A 82 24.93 2.75 -8.99
C TYR A 82 24.27 4.11 -9.19
N VAL A 83 25.04 5.20 -9.19
CA VAL A 83 24.53 6.56 -9.39
C VAL A 83 23.86 6.70 -10.77
N THR A 84 24.45 6.12 -11.80
CA THR A 84 23.92 6.16 -13.17
C THR A 84 22.58 5.41 -13.26
N PHE A 85 22.51 4.19 -12.73
CA PHE A 85 21.27 3.40 -12.71
C PHE A 85 20.19 4.05 -11.85
N ALA A 86 20.55 4.61 -10.69
CA ALA A 86 19.59 5.28 -9.81
C ALA A 86 18.96 6.51 -10.47
N HIS A 87 19.73 7.32 -11.19
CA HIS A 87 19.20 8.47 -11.94
C HIS A 87 18.34 8.06 -13.15
N LEU A 88 18.76 7.02 -13.88
CA LEU A 88 18.00 6.52 -15.03
C LEU A 88 16.68 5.87 -14.58
N LEU A 89 16.77 4.80 -13.81
CA LEU A 89 15.60 4.04 -13.40
C LEU A 89 14.74 4.84 -12.42
N GLY A 90 15.36 5.46 -11.42
CA GLY A 90 14.66 6.31 -10.46
C GLY A 90 14.06 7.57 -11.10
N GLY A 91 14.74 8.19 -12.07
CA GLY A 91 14.19 9.33 -12.80
C GLY A 91 12.98 8.94 -13.66
N LEU A 92 13.06 7.81 -14.37
CA LEU A 92 11.96 7.28 -15.16
C LEU A 92 10.75 6.92 -14.28
N MET A 93 10.97 6.20 -13.18
CA MET A 93 9.91 5.84 -12.23
C MET A 93 9.25 7.07 -11.63
N LEU A 94 10.03 8.09 -11.25
CA LEU A 94 9.52 9.36 -10.74
C LEU A 94 8.70 10.10 -11.81
N ALA A 95 9.16 10.14 -13.06
CA ALA A 95 8.44 10.81 -14.15
C ALA A 95 7.08 10.16 -14.41
N VAL A 96 7.04 8.83 -14.52
CA VAL A 96 5.82 8.05 -14.74
C VAL A 96 4.89 8.08 -13.52
N GLY A 97 5.44 8.27 -12.32
CA GLY A 97 4.66 8.25 -11.08
C GLY A 97 4.50 6.83 -10.52
N LEU A 98 5.50 5.97 -10.69
CA LEU A 98 5.53 4.60 -10.17
C LEU A 98 6.53 4.49 -8.99
N LEU A 99 6.11 3.88 -7.89
CA LEU A 99 6.81 3.79 -6.61
C LEU A 99 7.49 5.12 -6.24
N THR A 100 6.75 6.22 -6.36
CA THR A 100 7.31 7.59 -6.31
C THR A 100 8.12 7.88 -5.05
N ARG A 101 7.67 7.39 -3.90
CA ARG A 101 8.37 7.53 -2.63
C ARG A 101 9.70 6.78 -2.62
N LEU A 102 9.74 5.56 -3.17
CA LEU A 102 10.96 4.77 -3.26
C LEU A 102 11.94 5.38 -4.27
N ALA A 103 11.44 5.81 -5.43
CA ALA A 103 12.22 6.49 -6.44
C ALA A 103 12.85 7.78 -5.89
N ALA A 104 12.08 8.60 -5.18
CA ALA A 104 12.60 9.80 -4.52
C ALA A 104 13.62 9.47 -3.42
N LEU A 105 13.34 8.45 -2.58
CA LEU A 105 14.24 8.02 -1.51
C LEU A 105 15.61 7.57 -2.04
N LEU A 106 15.65 6.88 -3.19
CA LEU A 106 16.91 6.47 -3.83
C LEU A 106 17.71 7.66 -4.36
N GLN A 107 17.05 8.72 -4.83
CA GLN A 107 17.72 9.89 -5.42
C GLN A 107 18.17 10.94 -4.40
N ILE A 108 17.47 11.08 -3.26
CA ILE A 108 17.81 12.00 -2.17
C ILE A 108 19.27 11.87 -1.69
N PRO A 109 19.80 10.68 -1.31
CA PRO A 109 21.17 10.58 -0.80
C PRO A 109 22.21 10.91 -1.87
N ILE A 110 21.90 10.65 -3.14
CA ILE A 110 22.80 10.94 -4.27
C ILE A 110 22.90 12.45 -4.48
N LEU A 111 21.77 13.16 -4.52
CA LEU A 111 21.77 14.62 -4.64
C LEU A 111 22.29 15.31 -3.38
N ALA A 112 22.02 14.77 -2.19
CA ALA A 112 22.63 15.25 -0.96
C ALA A 112 24.16 15.13 -1.04
N GLY A 113 24.68 13.98 -1.46
CA GLY A 113 26.12 13.81 -1.69
C GLY A 113 26.68 14.84 -2.68
N ALA A 114 25.99 15.10 -3.80
CA ALA A 114 26.39 16.11 -4.76
C ALA A 114 26.39 17.53 -4.16
N VAL A 115 25.36 17.91 -3.41
CA VAL A 115 25.27 19.23 -2.77
C VAL A 115 26.35 19.40 -1.70
N PHE A 116 26.48 18.45 -0.78
CA PHE A 116 27.34 18.59 0.40
C PHE A 116 28.82 18.32 0.12
N LEU A 117 29.13 17.34 -0.73
CA LEU A 117 30.51 16.90 -0.97
C LEU A 117 31.12 17.52 -2.21
N VAL A 118 30.31 17.84 -3.24
CA VAL A 118 30.82 18.36 -4.51
C VAL A 118 30.64 19.88 -4.61
N HIS A 119 29.42 20.37 -4.41
CA HIS A 119 29.10 21.78 -4.68
C HIS A 119 29.39 22.73 -3.52
N LEU A 120 29.17 22.33 -2.27
CA LEU A 120 29.50 23.17 -1.10
C LEU A 120 30.96 23.65 -1.08
N PRO A 121 31.96 22.81 -1.37
CA PRO A 121 33.35 23.26 -1.47
C PRO A 121 33.62 24.21 -2.65
N GLN A 122 32.82 24.18 -3.71
CA GLN A 122 32.97 25.03 -4.90
C GLN A 122 32.41 26.45 -4.68
N GLY A 123 31.54 26.63 -3.68
CA GLY A 123 30.96 27.92 -3.30
C GLY A 123 29.64 28.23 -4.02
N LEU A 124 28.87 29.16 -3.43
CA LEU A 124 27.49 29.47 -3.84
C LEU A 124 27.38 30.22 -5.18
N LEU A 125 28.44 30.96 -5.57
CA LEU A 125 28.50 31.79 -6.78
C LEU A 125 29.59 31.34 -7.76
N ALA A 126 29.95 30.05 -7.76
CA ALA A 126 30.71 29.51 -8.88
C ALA A 126 29.96 29.81 -10.18
N ALA A 127 30.68 30.16 -11.25
CA ALA A 127 30.13 30.66 -12.52
C ALA A 127 29.08 29.73 -13.18
N ASP A 128 28.94 28.52 -12.66
CA ASP A 128 28.14 27.43 -13.21
C ASP A 128 26.75 27.30 -12.53
N GLN A 129 26.38 28.18 -11.58
CA GLN A 129 25.11 28.16 -10.80
C GLN A 129 24.68 26.78 -10.25
N SER A 130 25.65 25.88 -10.04
CA SER A 130 25.39 24.46 -9.87
C SER A 130 24.85 24.10 -8.48
N LEU A 131 25.26 24.84 -7.44
CA LEU A 131 24.83 24.59 -6.06
C LEU A 131 23.36 24.92 -5.85
N GLU A 132 22.92 26.12 -6.26
CA GLU A 132 21.53 26.58 -6.08
C GLU A 132 20.56 25.64 -6.79
N PHE A 133 20.88 25.27 -8.03
CA PHE A 133 20.08 24.33 -8.81
C PHE A 133 20.04 22.94 -8.16
N ALA A 134 21.18 22.39 -7.75
CA ALA A 134 21.22 21.08 -7.09
C ALA A 134 20.46 21.08 -5.75
N ALA A 135 20.57 22.15 -4.96
CA ALA A 135 19.84 22.31 -3.71
C ALA A 135 18.33 22.44 -3.94
N LEU A 136 17.91 23.16 -4.99
CA LEU A 136 16.51 23.27 -5.39
C LEU A 136 15.94 21.92 -5.83
N VAL A 137 16.66 21.16 -6.65
CA VAL A 137 16.23 19.82 -7.08
C VAL A 137 16.12 18.88 -5.88
N LEU A 138 17.09 18.91 -4.96
CA LEU A 138 17.05 18.15 -3.71
C LEU A 138 15.83 18.52 -2.86
N PHE A 139 15.58 19.82 -2.68
CA PHE A 139 14.42 20.32 -1.94
C PHE A 139 13.10 19.84 -2.55
N LEU A 140 12.94 19.97 -3.86
CA LEU A 140 11.73 19.54 -4.55
C LEU A 140 11.56 18.01 -4.51
N LEU A 141 12.64 17.23 -4.53
CA LEU A 141 12.61 15.79 -4.30
C LEU A 141 12.09 15.43 -2.91
N VAL A 142 12.51 16.17 -1.87
CA VAL A 142 11.99 15.99 -0.51
C VAL A 142 10.50 16.34 -0.44
N VAL A 143 10.08 17.42 -1.12
CA VAL A 143 8.65 17.78 -1.24
C VAL A 143 7.87 16.64 -1.87
N VAL A 144 8.32 16.10 -3.01
CA VAL A 144 7.68 14.94 -3.67
C VAL A 144 7.68 13.70 -2.77
N PHE A 145 8.76 13.45 -2.03
CA PHE A 145 8.83 12.33 -1.08
C PHE A 145 7.80 12.45 0.06
N VAL A 146 7.63 13.65 0.62
CA VAL A 146 6.70 13.91 1.74
C VAL A 146 5.25 13.93 1.29
N PHE A 147 4.93 14.61 0.19
CA PHE A 147 3.56 14.71 -0.31
C PHE A 147 3.12 13.48 -1.13
N GLY A 148 4.06 12.68 -1.63
CA GLY A 148 3.80 11.41 -2.29
C GLY A 148 3.41 11.52 -3.77
N PRO A 149 2.82 10.44 -4.33
CA PRO A 149 2.71 10.27 -5.77
C PRO A 149 1.81 11.25 -6.53
N GLY A 150 0.80 11.86 -5.90
CA GLY A 150 -0.24 12.65 -6.57
C GLY A 150 -1.34 11.78 -7.22
N GLU A 151 -2.49 12.38 -7.53
CA GLU A 151 -3.66 11.70 -8.11
C GLU A 151 -3.39 11.18 -9.54
N TRP A 152 -2.46 11.80 -10.29
CA TRP A 152 -2.11 11.39 -11.66
C TRP A 152 -0.88 10.46 -11.71
N SER A 153 -0.60 9.77 -10.60
CA SER A 153 0.44 8.77 -10.55
C SER A 153 -0.02 7.41 -11.06
N ALA A 154 0.87 6.67 -11.70
CA ALA A 154 0.64 5.26 -12.01
C ALA A 154 0.41 4.42 -10.74
N ASP A 155 0.98 4.84 -9.61
CA ASP A 155 0.75 4.22 -8.29
C ASP A 155 -0.75 4.16 -7.94
N GLN A 156 -1.52 5.21 -8.17
CA GLN A 156 -2.97 5.20 -7.88
C GLN A 156 -3.71 4.15 -8.75
N TYR A 157 -3.42 4.08 -10.05
CA TYR A 157 -4.06 3.10 -10.93
C TYR A 157 -3.74 1.64 -10.58
N VAL A 158 -2.54 1.38 -10.04
CA VAL A 158 -2.08 0.03 -9.70
C VAL A 158 -2.55 -0.41 -8.31
N PHE A 159 -2.55 0.49 -7.32
CA PHE A 159 -2.83 0.14 -5.92
C PHE A 159 -4.27 0.42 -5.47
N GLU A 160 -5.04 1.23 -6.20
CA GLU A 160 -6.41 1.63 -5.79
C GLU A 160 -7.50 0.76 -6.43
N ARG A 161 -7.11 -0.22 -7.25
CA ARG A 161 -8.04 -1.11 -7.97
C ARG A 161 -8.60 -2.29 -7.16
N GLU A 162 -8.29 -2.41 -5.87
CA GLU A 162 -8.83 -3.46 -4.99
C GLU A 162 -9.36 -2.83 -3.68
N PRO A 163 -10.66 -2.49 -3.57
CA PRO A 163 -11.56 -3.35 -2.78
C PRO A 163 -13.07 -3.35 -3.15
N GLN A 164 -13.55 -2.58 -4.14
CA GLN A 164 -15.01 -2.36 -4.29
C GLN A 164 -15.80 -3.52 -4.92
N LEU A 165 -15.15 -4.42 -5.67
CA LEU A 165 -15.82 -5.56 -6.31
C LEU A 165 -16.11 -6.74 -5.37
N ARG A 166 -15.70 -6.68 -4.10
CA ARG A 166 -15.83 -7.79 -3.15
C ARG A 166 -16.85 -7.52 -2.05
N GLU A 167 -17.00 -6.28 -1.58
CA GLU A 167 -18.01 -5.95 -0.56
C GLU A 167 -19.43 -5.89 -1.11
N GLU A 168 -19.63 -5.38 -2.34
CA GLU A 168 -20.99 -5.24 -2.90
C GLU A 168 -21.65 -6.58 -3.31
N ASP A 169 -20.83 -7.59 -3.60
CA ASP A 169 -21.25 -8.95 -3.91
C ASP A 169 -21.31 -9.86 -2.67
N LEU A 170 -20.48 -9.63 -1.64
CA LEU A 170 -20.50 -10.41 -0.39
C LEU A 170 -21.68 -10.08 0.54
N ASP A 171 -22.24 -8.87 0.47
CA ASP A 171 -23.41 -8.51 1.29
C ASP A 171 -24.75 -9.00 0.70
N LYS A 172 -24.74 -9.61 -0.49
CA LYS A 172 -25.97 -10.05 -1.19
C LYS A 172 -26.11 -11.56 -1.32
N TRP A 173 -25.05 -12.36 -1.26
CA TRP A 173 -25.14 -13.82 -1.53
C TRP A 173 -25.93 -14.64 -0.48
N TRP A 174 -26.11 -14.10 0.74
CA TRP A 174 -26.89 -14.75 1.81
C TRP A 174 -28.32 -14.19 1.93
N ARG A 175 -28.65 -13.16 1.16
CA ARG A 175 -29.93 -12.44 1.20
C ARG A 175 -30.70 -12.62 -0.10
N ASP A 176 -30.71 -13.85 -0.60
CA ASP A 176 -31.73 -14.30 -1.52
C ASP A 176 -32.98 -14.57 -0.65
N ASP A 177 -34.02 -13.75 -0.86
CA ASP A 177 -35.30 -13.70 -0.13
C ASP A 177 -36.16 -14.99 -0.30
N ASP A 178 -35.52 -16.11 -0.62
CA ASP A 178 -36.11 -17.42 -0.96
C ASP A 178 -36.63 -18.16 0.28
N PHE A 179 -36.09 -17.85 1.45
CA PHE A 179 -36.38 -18.58 2.69
C PHE A 179 -37.60 -18.06 3.46
N GLU A 180 -37.99 -16.80 3.27
CA GLU A 180 -39.10 -16.21 4.03
C GLU A 180 -40.47 -16.47 3.37
N GLN A 181 -40.50 -16.92 2.12
CA GLN A 181 -41.74 -17.16 1.38
C GLN A 181 -42.41 -18.52 1.68
N GLU A 182 -41.68 -19.46 2.27
CA GLU A 182 -42.18 -20.81 2.56
C GLU A 182 -42.93 -20.90 3.90
N ALA A 183 -42.85 -19.88 4.76
CA ALA A 183 -43.41 -19.92 6.12
C ALA A 183 -44.87 -19.41 6.23
N GLU A 184 -45.42 -18.73 5.21
CA GLU A 184 -46.75 -18.10 5.28
C GLU A 184 -47.88 -18.83 4.53
N ARG A 185 -47.71 -20.12 4.16
CA ARG A 185 -48.82 -20.96 3.67
C ARG A 185 -49.24 -22.03 4.68
N GLU A 186 -50.30 -21.75 5.44
CA GLU A 186 -51.10 -22.79 6.13
C GLU A 186 -52.18 -23.39 5.18
N PRO A 187 -52.95 -24.42 5.59
CA PRO A 187 -52.58 -25.82 5.79
C PRO A 187 -53.45 -26.73 4.90
N ILE A 188 -52.91 -27.79 4.29
CA ILE A 188 -53.72 -28.75 3.51
C ILE A 188 -53.49 -30.19 3.99
N ALA A 189 -54.59 -30.76 4.47
CA ALA A 189 -54.92 -32.10 4.95
C ALA A 189 -54.05 -33.31 4.51
N ASP A 190 -53.94 -34.27 5.45
CA ASP A 190 -53.50 -35.65 5.23
C ASP A 190 -54.17 -36.32 4.02
N PRO A 191 -53.44 -37.21 3.32
CA PRO A 191 -53.83 -38.60 3.42
C PRO A 191 -52.66 -39.58 3.60
N ALA A 192 -53.01 -40.69 4.25
CA ALA A 192 -52.21 -41.89 4.48
C ALA A 192 -51.63 -42.53 3.19
N GLY A 193 -50.49 -43.20 3.31
CA GLY A 193 -50.02 -44.17 2.33
C GLY A 193 -48.51 -44.47 2.36
N ASP A 194 -48.18 -45.60 3.01
CA ASP A 194 -47.07 -46.55 2.81
C ASP A 194 -45.99 -46.28 1.73
N GLY A 195 -44.73 -46.60 2.10
CA GLY A 195 -43.67 -46.86 1.12
C GLY A 195 -42.28 -46.46 1.60
N GLY A 196 -41.67 -47.24 2.48
CA GLY A 196 -40.27 -47.05 2.85
C GLY A 196 -39.31 -47.36 1.69
N VAL A 197 -38.26 -46.55 1.54
CA VAL A 197 -36.95 -46.98 0.99
C VAL A 197 -35.87 -46.14 1.67
N GLY A 198 -35.00 -46.79 2.43
CA GLY A 198 -33.81 -46.16 2.99
C GLY A 198 -32.69 -46.04 1.95
N VAL A 199 -31.91 -44.96 2.03
CA VAL A 199 -30.57 -44.92 1.44
C VAL A 199 -29.65 -44.07 2.33
N ALA A 200 -28.73 -44.80 2.97
CA ALA A 200 -27.36 -44.47 3.40
C ALA A 200 -27.06 -43.10 4.03
N SER A 201 -26.78 -43.13 5.34
CA SER A 201 -25.89 -42.17 6.00
C SER A 201 -24.51 -42.19 5.34
N ALA A 202 -24.09 -41.05 4.80
CA ALA A 202 -22.70 -40.79 4.46
C ALA A 202 -22.06 -40.06 5.64
N THR A 203 -21.13 -40.72 6.32
CA THR A 203 -20.30 -40.17 7.39
C THR A 203 -19.25 -39.24 6.77
N PRO A 204 -19.18 -37.94 7.12
CA PRO A 204 -17.95 -37.19 6.95
C PRO A 204 -17.06 -37.47 8.17
N THR A 205 -16.01 -38.27 8.01
CA THR A 205 -14.88 -38.27 8.95
C THR A 205 -14.26 -36.88 8.90
N SER A 206 -14.54 -36.09 9.93
CA SER A 206 -14.15 -34.69 9.99
C SER A 206 -12.65 -34.61 10.26
N VAL A 207 -11.97 -33.72 9.55
CA VAL A 207 -10.59 -33.31 9.79
C VAL A 207 -10.30 -33.05 11.29
N LYS A 208 -11.34 -32.65 12.06
CA LYS A 208 -11.28 -32.45 13.51
C LYS A 208 -10.95 -33.72 14.31
N ASP A 209 -11.37 -34.90 13.84
CA ASP A 209 -11.18 -36.18 14.55
C ASP A 209 -9.71 -36.62 14.59
N THR A 210 -8.93 -36.26 13.55
CA THR A 210 -7.50 -36.62 13.47
C THR A 210 -6.61 -35.74 14.37
N PHE A 211 -7.10 -34.56 14.76
CA PHE A 211 -6.36 -33.61 15.59
C PHE A 211 -6.54 -33.85 17.09
N ALA A 212 -7.74 -34.20 17.53
CA ALA A 212 -7.96 -34.51 18.94
C ALA A 212 -7.19 -35.76 19.41
N GLU A 213 -6.87 -36.68 18.50
CA GLU A 213 -6.01 -37.83 18.81
C GLU A 213 -4.52 -37.46 18.91
N LYS A 214 -4.08 -36.38 18.26
CA LYS A 214 -2.66 -35.98 18.22
C LYS A 214 -2.30 -34.87 19.22
N VAL A 215 -3.29 -34.26 19.86
CA VAL A 215 -3.11 -33.05 20.68
C VAL A 215 -3.85 -33.17 22.01
N ASP A 216 -3.14 -33.63 23.05
CA ASP A 216 -3.61 -33.58 24.44
C ASP A 216 -3.63 -32.12 24.93
N SER A 217 -4.75 -31.42 24.77
CA SER A 217 -4.96 -30.09 25.35
C SER A 217 -6.08 -30.09 26.38
N ALA A 218 -5.91 -29.29 27.43
CA ALA A 218 -6.95 -29.10 28.45
C ALA A 218 -8.23 -28.51 27.81
N PRO A 219 -9.43 -28.94 28.27
CA PRO A 219 -10.69 -28.34 27.80
C PRO A 219 -10.77 -26.85 28.14
N CYS A 220 -11.51 -26.07 27.35
CA CYS A 220 -11.80 -24.67 27.69
C CYS A 220 -12.53 -24.60 29.05
N ALA A 221 -12.57 -23.42 29.67
CA ALA A 221 -13.48 -23.10 30.77
C ALA A 221 -14.97 -23.45 30.49
N CYS A 222 -15.40 -23.50 29.23
CA CYS A 222 -16.73 -23.98 28.82
C CYS A 222 -16.91 -25.50 28.88
N GLY A 223 -15.83 -26.27 29.05
CA GLY A 223 -15.84 -27.74 29.01
C GLY A 223 -15.68 -28.34 27.61
N ASN A 224 -15.60 -27.51 26.56
CA ASN A 224 -15.42 -27.98 25.18
C ASN A 224 -13.99 -28.50 24.97
N ASP A 225 -13.88 -29.64 24.29
CA ASP A 225 -12.64 -30.24 23.80
C ASP A 225 -12.30 -29.76 22.37
N LEU A 226 -11.12 -30.11 21.86
CA LEU A 226 -10.68 -29.68 20.51
C LEU A 226 -11.58 -30.22 19.38
N THR A 227 -12.25 -31.35 19.61
CA THR A 227 -13.19 -31.98 18.68
C THR A 227 -14.56 -31.32 18.64
N HIS A 228 -14.88 -30.46 19.59
CA HIS A 228 -16.19 -29.85 19.68
C HIS A 228 -16.51 -29.01 18.41
N PRO A 229 -17.73 -29.06 17.86
CA PRO A 229 -18.09 -28.32 16.65
C PRO A 229 -17.88 -26.81 16.77
N ARG A 230 -17.97 -26.25 17.99
CA ARG A 230 -17.72 -24.83 18.30
C ARG A 230 -16.25 -24.44 18.49
N VAL A 231 -15.32 -25.36 18.26
CA VAL A 231 -13.88 -25.06 18.22
C VAL A 231 -13.45 -24.95 16.77
N THR A 232 -12.87 -23.79 16.44
CA THR A 232 -12.46 -23.42 15.09
C THR A 232 -10.95 -23.25 15.05
N ALA A 233 -10.36 -23.69 13.93
CA ALA A 233 -8.93 -23.64 13.68
C ALA A 233 -8.64 -22.57 12.64
N GLU A 234 -7.82 -21.58 13.00
CA GLU A 234 -7.50 -20.45 12.14
C GLU A 234 -6.00 -20.49 11.78
N PRO A 235 -5.65 -20.58 10.48
CA PRO A 235 -4.26 -20.51 10.04
C PRO A 235 -3.75 -19.08 10.13
N GLN A 236 -2.64 -18.89 10.82
CA GLN A 236 -1.92 -17.61 10.88
C GLN A 236 -0.75 -17.64 9.89
N TYR A 237 -0.60 -16.54 9.16
CA TYR A 237 0.46 -16.37 8.18
C TYR A 237 1.50 -15.39 8.70
N GLY A 238 2.75 -15.62 8.32
CA GLY A 238 3.85 -14.75 8.69
C GLY A 238 3.82 -13.40 7.97
N TRP A 239 4.75 -12.53 8.37
CA TRP A 239 4.94 -11.21 7.77
C TRP A 239 5.19 -11.23 6.25
N SER A 240 5.67 -12.36 5.71
CA SER A 240 5.93 -12.56 4.28
C SER A 240 4.70 -12.98 3.47
N ALA A 241 3.53 -13.17 4.09
CA ALA A 241 2.32 -13.63 3.41
C ALA A 241 1.90 -12.76 2.24
N GLY A 242 2.01 -11.43 2.39
CA GLY A 242 1.65 -10.47 1.35
C GLY A 242 2.45 -10.66 0.05
N PHE A 243 3.71 -11.09 0.13
CA PHE A 243 4.54 -11.37 -1.05
C PHE A 243 4.01 -12.57 -1.84
N PHE A 244 3.61 -13.64 -1.16
CA PHE A 244 3.08 -14.83 -1.82
C PHE A 244 1.71 -14.58 -2.45
N PHE A 245 0.82 -13.88 -1.75
CA PHE A 245 -0.49 -13.51 -2.29
C PHE A 245 -0.38 -12.60 -3.52
N MET A 246 0.61 -11.70 -3.56
CA MET A 246 0.85 -10.83 -4.73
C MET A 246 1.31 -11.62 -5.97
N LEU A 247 1.98 -12.76 -5.78
CA LEU A 247 2.35 -13.68 -6.86
C LEU A 247 1.22 -14.65 -7.24
N GLY A 248 0.05 -14.55 -6.62
CA GLY A 248 -1.07 -15.47 -6.83
C GLY A 248 -0.81 -16.88 -6.28
N VAL A 249 0.12 -17.03 -5.35
CA VAL A 249 0.47 -18.31 -4.71
C VAL A 249 0.04 -18.29 -3.25
N SER A 250 -0.50 -19.40 -2.74
CA SER A 250 -0.88 -19.54 -1.34
C SER A 250 0.35 -19.38 -0.42
N ALA A 251 0.29 -18.45 0.53
CA ALA A 251 1.35 -18.26 1.51
C ALA A 251 1.50 -19.50 2.43
N PRO A 252 2.74 -19.83 2.86
CA PRO A 252 2.93 -20.90 3.84
C PRO A 252 2.31 -20.50 5.19
N VAL A 253 1.46 -21.38 5.74
CA VAL A 253 0.92 -21.24 7.10
C VAL A 253 2.07 -21.40 8.11
N GLU A 254 2.21 -20.47 9.04
CA GLU A 254 3.28 -20.47 10.04
C GLU A 254 2.83 -21.11 11.36
N GLU A 255 1.60 -20.86 11.78
CA GLU A 255 0.98 -21.50 12.95
C GLU A 255 -0.53 -21.70 12.73
N VAL A 256 -1.11 -22.69 13.39
CA VAL A 256 -2.58 -22.87 13.46
C VAL A 256 -3.01 -22.66 14.90
N VAL A 257 -3.97 -21.76 15.09
CA VAL A 257 -4.52 -21.42 16.40
C VAL A 257 -5.92 -21.99 16.52
N PHE A 258 -6.14 -22.80 17.57
CA PHE A 258 -7.45 -23.33 17.90
C PHE A 258 -8.08 -22.47 18.99
N TYR A 259 -9.26 -21.93 18.72
CA TYR A 259 -10.05 -21.20 19.71
C TYR A 259 -11.49 -21.68 19.73
N CYS A 260 -12.10 -21.58 20.91
CA CYS A 260 -13.51 -21.88 21.07
C CYS A 260 -14.34 -20.63 20.78
N GLU A 261 -15.32 -20.73 19.88
CA GLU A 261 -16.21 -19.62 19.50
C GLU A 261 -17.13 -19.18 20.65
N GLU A 262 -17.35 -20.06 21.64
CA GLU A 262 -18.26 -19.80 22.75
C GLU A 262 -17.59 -19.02 23.89
N CYS A 263 -16.35 -19.38 24.26
CA CYS A 263 -15.58 -18.68 25.30
C CYS A 263 -14.56 -17.66 24.74
N GLY A 264 -14.21 -17.72 23.46
CA GLY A 264 -13.10 -16.96 22.87
C GLY A 264 -11.72 -17.37 23.39
N MET A 265 -11.61 -18.44 24.17
CA MET A 265 -10.35 -18.92 24.72
C MET A 265 -9.54 -19.63 23.64
N VAL A 266 -8.26 -19.27 23.52
CA VAL A 266 -7.28 -20.00 22.72
C VAL A 266 -6.92 -21.28 23.47
N MET A 267 -7.30 -22.42 22.91
CA MET A 267 -7.11 -23.74 23.51
C MET A 267 -5.72 -24.30 23.20
N ASN A 268 -5.23 -24.12 21.97
CA ASN A 268 -3.89 -24.52 21.60
C ASN A 268 -3.35 -23.75 20.39
N ARG A 269 -2.03 -23.72 20.26
CA ARG A 269 -1.30 -23.27 19.08
C ARG A 269 -0.34 -24.38 18.66
N THR A 270 -0.37 -24.77 17.39
CA THR A 270 0.52 -25.80 16.88
C THR A 270 1.28 -25.32 15.64
N THR A 271 2.54 -25.74 15.58
CA THR A 271 3.48 -25.52 14.47
C THR A 271 3.89 -26.86 13.85
N ASP A 272 3.15 -27.94 14.13
CA ASP A 272 3.46 -29.27 13.60
C ASP A 272 3.32 -29.29 12.06
N PRO A 273 4.38 -29.67 11.31
CA PRO A 273 4.39 -29.65 9.85
C PRO A 273 3.28 -30.49 9.20
N GLU A 274 2.83 -31.58 9.82
CA GLU A 274 1.72 -32.39 9.30
C GLU A 274 0.39 -31.63 9.39
N ILE A 275 0.19 -30.91 10.49
CA ILE A 275 -1.01 -30.10 10.74
C ILE A 275 -1.05 -28.90 9.78
N LEU A 276 0.09 -28.21 9.62
CA LEU A 276 0.21 -27.07 8.71
C LEU A 276 -0.11 -27.46 7.25
N GLN A 277 0.22 -28.68 6.83
CA GLN A 277 -0.13 -29.16 5.49
C GLN A 277 -1.62 -29.36 5.29
N GLN A 278 -2.35 -29.80 6.31
CA GLN A 278 -3.80 -30.02 6.23
C GLN A 278 -4.60 -28.71 6.12
N TYR A 279 -4.06 -27.61 6.67
CA TYR A 279 -4.63 -26.27 6.57
C TYR A 279 -4.05 -25.43 5.42
N ARG A 280 -3.14 -25.99 4.60
CA ARG A 280 -2.84 -25.40 3.29
C ARG A 280 -4.03 -25.66 2.38
N TRP A 281 -4.81 -24.62 2.12
CA TRP A 281 -5.86 -24.65 1.10
C TRP A 281 -5.28 -25.19 -0.22
N HIS A 282 -5.82 -26.32 -0.68
CA HIS A 282 -5.29 -27.10 -1.80
C HIS A 282 -5.15 -26.24 -3.07
N THR A 283 -3.91 -25.96 -3.47
CA THR A 283 -3.54 -25.89 -4.89
C THR A 283 -3.11 -27.30 -5.29
N SER A 284 -4.05 -28.07 -5.85
CA SER A 284 -3.72 -29.21 -6.70
C SER A 284 -3.27 -28.72 -8.07
#